data_AF-A0A656JR31-F1
#
_entry.id   AF-A0A656JR31-F1
#
_cell.length_a   1.000
_cell.length_b   1.000
_cell.length_c   1.000
_cell.angle_alpha   90.00
_cell.angle_beta   90.00
_cell.angle_gamma   90.00
#
_symmetry.space_group_name_H-M   'P 1'
#
loop_
_entity.id
_entity.type
_entity.pdbx_description
1 polymer ?
#
loop_
_entity_poly.entity_id
_entity_poly.type
_entity_poly.pdbx_seq_one_letter_code
_entity_poly.pdbx_strand_id
1 'polypeptide(L)'
;MRALLAQYPQLPITVTCMTPTGSERIKALFANEPRIQHCYLPYDLPWAAGRFLDHVHPQLGIIMETELWPNHIHQCAKRAIPVVLANARLSERSARGYARFARLTQPML
;
A
#
# COMPACT_ATOMS: atom_id res chain seq x y z
N MET A 1 0.09 5.62 -11.05
CA MET A 1 1.57 5.65 -11.01
C MET A 1 2.19 6.77 -11.83
N ARG A 2 2.05 6.81 -13.17
CA ARG A 2 2.62 7.89 -14.00
C ARG A 2 2.18 9.30 -13.57
N ALA A 3 0.91 9.47 -13.20
CA ALA A 3 0.41 10.72 -12.64
C ALA A 3 1.09 11.12 -11.32
N LEU A 4 1.35 10.15 -10.42
CA LEU A 4 2.10 10.40 -9.17
C LEU A 4 3.53 10.82 -9.46
N LEU A 5 4.21 10.15 -10.39
CA LEU A 5 5.58 10.49 -10.80
C LEU A 5 5.69 11.88 -11.46
N ALA A 6 4.64 12.33 -12.14
CA ALA A 6 4.58 13.66 -12.75
C ALA A 6 4.28 14.74 -11.70
N GLN A 7 3.35 14.47 -10.77
CA GLN A 7 2.91 15.42 -9.76
C GLN A 7 3.92 15.55 -8.60
N TYR A 8 4.64 14.48 -8.28
CA TYR A 8 5.63 14.42 -7.21
C TYR A 8 6.99 13.99 -7.76
N PRO A 9 7.66 14.85 -8.55
CA PRO A 9 8.84 14.44 -9.30
C PRO A 9 10.03 14.03 -8.42
N GLN A 10 10.08 14.50 -7.17
CA GLN A 10 11.17 14.24 -6.22
C GLN A 10 10.89 13.12 -5.21
N LEU A 11 9.68 12.54 -5.18
CA LEU A 11 9.35 11.53 -4.20
C LEU A 11 9.75 10.13 -4.69
N PRO A 12 10.54 9.36 -3.91
CA PRO A 12 10.72 7.94 -4.17
C PRO A 12 9.41 7.20 -3.88
N ILE A 13 9.12 6.17 -4.67
CA ILE A 13 7.91 5.36 -4.53
C ILE A 13 8.30 3.89 -4.36
N THR A 14 7.87 3.30 -3.24
CA THR A 14 7.97 1.86 -3.00
C THR A 14 6.71 1.19 -3.51
N VAL A 15 6.86 0.24 -4.44
CA VAL A 15 5.77 -0.61 -4.90
C VAL A 15 5.94 -1.98 -4.27
N THR A 16 4.89 -2.47 -3.63
CA THR A 16 4.85 -3.84 -3.12
C THR A 16 3.87 -4.69 -3.90
N CYS A 17 4.17 -5.99 -3.98
CA CYS A 17 3.19 -7.00 -4.35
C CYS A 17 3.49 -8.30 -3.58
N MET A 18 2.60 -9.28 -3.69
CA MET A 18 2.76 -10.60 -3.06
C MET A 18 2.99 -11.74 -4.06
N THR A 19 2.93 -11.46 -5.37
CA THR A 19 2.99 -12.49 -6.42
C THR A 19 4.24 -12.36 -7.29
N PRO A 20 4.87 -13.48 -7.69
CA PRO A 20 6.02 -13.45 -8.59
C PRO A 20 5.69 -12.78 -9.94
N THR A 21 4.53 -13.06 -10.51
CA THR A 21 4.07 -12.46 -11.77
C THR A 21 3.83 -10.95 -11.65
N GLY A 22 3.33 -10.49 -10.50
CA GLY A 22 3.22 -9.07 -10.19
C GLY A 22 4.59 -8.39 -10.11
N SER A 23 5.54 -9.03 -9.43
CA SER A 23 6.92 -8.55 -9.28
C SER A 23 7.64 -8.42 -10.62
N GLU A 24 7.53 -9.43 -11.49
CA GLU A 24 8.08 -9.37 -12.85
C GLU A 24 7.48 -8.22 -13.66
N ARG A 25 6.16 -8.02 -13.58
CA ARG A 25 5.48 -6.93 -14.28
C ARG A 25 5.91 -5.56 -13.77
N ILE A 26 6.03 -5.37 -12.45
CA ILE A 26 6.48 -4.11 -11.86
C ILE A 26 7.90 -3.79 -12.31
N LYS A 27 8.80 -4.77 -12.24
CA LYS A 27 10.18 -4.62 -12.70
C LYS A 27 10.24 -4.27 -14.19
N ALA A 28 9.46 -4.94 -15.03
CA ALA A 28 9.44 -4.66 -16.47
C ALA A 28 8.89 -3.25 -16.79
N LEU A 29 7.81 -2.84 -16.12
CA LEU A 29 7.15 -1.54 -16.37
C LEU A 29 7.98 -0.34 -15.89
N PHE A 30 8.79 -0.52 -14.85
CA PHE A 30 9.51 0.57 -14.18
C PHE A 30 11.03 0.39 -14.19
N ALA A 31 11.56 -0.48 -15.05
CA ALA A 31 13.01 -0.75 -15.17
C ALA A 31 13.86 0.51 -15.35
N ASN A 32 13.33 1.51 -16.06
CA ASN A 32 14.01 2.76 -16.37
C ASN A 32 13.55 3.94 -15.49
N GLU A 33 12.86 3.67 -14.39
CA GLU A 33 12.35 4.69 -13.48
C GLU A 33 13.09 4.61 -12.13
N PRO A 34 14.18 5.39 -11.93
CA PRO A 34 15.03 5.28 -10.75
C PRO A 34 14.33 5.65 -9.44
N ARG A 35 13.18 6.32 -9.51
CA ARG A 35 12.39 6.70 -8.33
C ARG A 35 11.52 5.54 -7.83
N ILE A 36 11.34 4.50 -8.63
CA ILE A 36 10.53 3.34 -8.25
C ILE A 36 11.43 2.22 -7.75
N GLN A 37 11.19 1.83 -6.50
CA GLN A 37 11.74 0.60 -5.94
C GLN A 37 10.64 -0.42 -5.75
N HIS A 38 11.00 -1.70 -5.84
CA HIS A 38 10.07 -2.80 -5.67
C HIS A 38 10.58 -3.81 -4.65
N CYS A 39 9.70 -4.22 -3.74
CA CYS A 39 9.94 -5.32 -2.80
C CYS A 39 8.65 -6.11 -2.57
N TYR A 40 8.75 -7.31 -2.01
CA TYR A 40 7.55 -8.03 -1.56
C TYR A 40 7.06 -7.41 -0.25
N LEU A 41 5.74 -7.28 -0.11
CA LEU A 41 5.16 -6.89 1.18
C LEU A 41 5.42 -8.02 2.18
N PRO A 42 5.82 -7.74 3.43
CA PRO A 42 5.87 -8.79 4.44
C PRO A 42 4.45 -9.29 4.73
N TYR A 43 4.34 -10.52 5.24
CA TYR A 43 3.08 -11.00 5.79
C TYR A 43 2.56 -10.09 6.90
N ASP A 44 1.24 -10.04 7.05
CA ASP A 44 0.55 -9.15 7.98
C ASP A 44 0.65 -9.59 9.45
N LEU A 45 1.88 -9.64 9.94
CA LEU A 45 2.22 -9.88 11.33
C LEU A 45 2.58 -8.52 11.97
N PRO A 46 2.14 -8.23 13.21
CA PRO A 46 2.34 -6.92 13.83
C PRO A 46 3.79 -6.43 13.83
N TRP A 47 4.74 -7.33 14.10
CA TRP A 47 6.17 -7.04 14.13
C TRP A 47 6.77 -6.88 12.74
N ALA A 48 6.31 -7.64 11.75
CA ALA A 48 6.81 -7.58 10.39
C ALA A 48 6.34 -6.29 9.69
N ALA A 49 5.05 -5.97 9.84
CA ALA A 49 4.46 -4.72 9.37
C ALA A 49 5.17 -3.50 9.99
N GLY A 50 5.39 -3.51 11.31
CA GLY A 50 6.12 -2.44 12.00
C GLY A 50 7.54 -2.24 11.46
N ARG A 51 8.33 -3.32 11.40
CA ARG A 51 9.71 -3.27 10.88
C ARG A 51 9.79 -2.81 9.43
N PHE A 52 8.81 -3.18 8.60
CA PHE A 52 8.75 -2.75 7.22
C PHE A 52 8.50 -1.25 7.10
N LEU A 53 7.53 -0.71 7.87
CA LEU A 53 7.27 0.72 7.91
C LEU A 53 8.45 1.51 8.49
N ASP A 54 9.14 0.96 9.49
CA ASP A 54 10.38 1.53 10.06
C ASP A 54 11.59 1.42 9.12
N HIS A 55 11.49 0.64 8.04
CA HIS A 55 12.54 0.59 7.02
C HIS A 55 12.22 1.57 5.88
N VAL A 56 10.99 1.52 5.38
CA VAL A 56 10.55 2.32 4.22
C VAL A 56 10.27 3.77 4.60
N HIS A 57 9.89 4.05 5.85
CA HIS A 57 9.51 5.38 6.33
C HIS A 57 8.52 6.13 5.39
N PRO A 58 7.37 5.53 5.03
CA PRO A 58 6.48 6.12 4.05
C PRO A 58 5.78 7.35 4.63
N GLN A 59 5.62 8.38 3.79
CA GLN A 59 4.80 9.57 4.11
C GLN A 59 3.30 9.34 3.81
N LEU A 60 2.99 8.33 2.99
CA LEU A 60 1.65 7.96 2.56
C LEU A 60 1.61 6.47 2.22
N GLY A 61 0.64 5.74 2.77
CA GLY A 61 0.31 4.38 2.35
C GLY A 61 -0.81 4.40 1.31
N ILE A 62 -0.62 3.75 0.16
CA ILE A 62 -1.68 3.52 -0.81
C ILE A 62 -1.96 2.03 -0.86
N ILE A 63 -3.15 1.63 -0.43
CA ILE A 63 -3.57 0.23 -0.39
C ILE A 63 -4.54 -0.02 -1.54
N MET A 64 -4.29 -1.07 -2.33
CA MET A 64 -5.25 -1.55 -3.31
C MET A 64 -6.36 -2.32 -2.59
N GLU A 65 -7.63 -2.14 -2.96
CA GLU A 65 -8.79 -2.73 -2.24
C GLU A 65 -8.65 -4.23 -1.88
N THR A 66 -7.99 -5.01 -2.73
CA THR A 66 -7.77 -6.45 -2.54
C THR A 66 -6.67 -6.80 -1.52
N GLU A 67 -5.95 -5.81 -0.99
CA GLU A 67 -4.77 -5.97 -0.13
C GLU A 67 -4.96 -5.27 1.22
N LEU A 68 -6.13 -5.45 1.84
CA LEU A 68 -6.37 -4.93 3.18
C LEU A 68 -5.68 -5.82 4.23
N TRP A 69 -4.62 -5.26 4.81
CA TRP A 69 -3.77 -5.91 5.80
C TRP A 69 -3.90 -5.19 7.16
N PRO A 70 -4.73 -5.71 8.09
CA PRO A 70 -5.06 -5.03 9.33
C PRO A 70 -3.85 -4.58 10.16
N ASN A 71 -2.79 -5.38 10.25
CA ASN A 71 -1.61 -4.98 11.01
C ASN A 71 -0.82 -3.87 10.32
N HIS A 72 -0.69 -3.88 8.99
CA HIS A 72 -0.10 -2.75 8.27
C HIS A 72 -0.89 -1.46 8.49
N ILE A 73 -2.22 -1.52 8.36
CA ILE A 73 -3.11 -0.38 8.58
C ILE A 73 -2.96 0.14 10.02
N HIS A 74 -3.00 -0.77 10.99
CA HIS A 74 -2.82 -0.44 12.40
C HIS A 74 -1.46 0.20 12.67
N GLN A 75 -0.38 -0.34 12.10
CA GLN A 75 0.98 0.20 12.28
C GLN A 75 1.17 1.55 11.59
N CYS A 76 0.51 1.81 10.47
CA CYS A 76 0.43 3.14 9.85
C CYS A 76 -0.29 4.13 10.78
N ALA A 77 -1.45 3.76 11.31
CA ALA A 77 -2.21 4.60 12.23
C ALA A 77 -1.40 4.94 13.50
N LYS A 78 -0.69 3.96 14.08
CA LYS A 78 0.22 4.18 15.23
C LYS A 78 1.35 5.18 14.95
N ARG A 79 1.76 5.32 13.69
CA ARG A 79 2.85 6.21 13.23
C ARG A 79 2.32 7.51 12.62
N ALA A 80 1.01 7.75 12.68
CA ALA A 80 0.35 8.88 12.01
C ALA A 80 0.63 8.96 10.49
N ILE A 81 0.85 7.80 9.85
CA ILE A 81 1.04 7.71 8.41
C ILE A 81 -0.35 7.68 7.76
N PRO A 82 -0.71 8.66 6.92
CA PRO A 82 -1.99 8.65 6.22
C PRO A 82 -2.08 7.43 5.28
N VAL A 83 -3.26 6.83 5.20
CA VAL A 83 -3.52 5.67 4.34
C VAL A 83 -4.70 5.97 3.43
N VAL A 84 -4.51 5.73 2.13
CA VAL A 84 -5.55 5.88 1.10
C VAL A 84 -5.86 4.52 0.50
N LEU A 85 -7.14 4.19 0.41
CA LEU A 85 -7.62 3.04 -0.33
C LEU A 85 -7.80 3.42 -1.80
N ALA A 86 -6.93 2.92 -2.66
CA ALA A 86 -7.05 3.09 -4.10
C ALA A 86 -7.87 1.94 -4.69
N ASN A 87 -8.94 2.30 -5.41
CA ASN A 87 -9.82 1.33 -6.05
C ASN A 87 -9.65 1.37 -7.57
N ALA A 88 -9.28 0.25 -8.19
CA ALA A 88 -9.19 0.13 -9.65
C ALA A 88 -10.48 -0.48 -10.27
N ARG A 89 -11.40 -1.01 -9.44
CA ARG A 89 -12.64 -1.67 -9.87
C ARG A 89 -13.71 -1.54 -8.78
N LEU A 90 -14.40 -0.41 -8.70
CA LEU A 90 -15.59 -0.30 -7.85
C LEU A 90 -16.69 -1.25 -8.35
N SER A 91 -17.10 -2.21 -7.51
CA SER A 91 -18.51 -2.54 -7.37
C SER A 91 -18.88 -2.37 -5.90
N GLU A 92 -20.02 -1.73 -5.63
CA GLU A 92 -20.58 -1.40 -4.30
C GLU A 92 -20.64 -2.55 -3.29
N ARG A 93 -20.41 -3.79 -3.75
CA ARG A 93 -20.47 -5.01 -2.95
C ARG A 93 -19.34 -5.13 -1.93
N SER A 94 -18.14 -4.67 -2.26
CA SER A 94 -16.97 -4.75 -1.37
C SER A 94 -17.06 -3.76 -0.21
N ALA A 95 -17.53 -2.53 -0.47
CA ALA A 95 -17.75 -1.49 0.55
C ALA A 95 -18.67 -1.96 1.70
N ARG A 96 -19.74 -2.71 1.40
CA ARG A 96 -20.66 -3.28 2.41
C ARG A 96 -20.02 -4.38 3.27
N GLY A 97 -19.03 -5.10 2.73
CA GLY A 97 -18.26 -6.10 3.49
C GLY A 97 -17.35 -5.46 4.53
N TYR A 98 -16.74 -4.32 4.19
CA TYR A 98 -15.83 -3.59 5.09
C TYR A 98 -16.56 -2.81 6.19
N ALA A 99 -17.82 -2.40 5.97
CA ALA A 99 -18.67 -1.87 7.03
C ALA A 99 -18.90 -2.86 8.19
N ARG A 100 -18.80 -4.17 7.94
CA ARG A 100 -18.86 -5.19 9.01
C ARG A 100 -17.58 -5.31 9.84
N PHE A 101 -16.46 -4.80 9.33
CA PHE A 101 -15.17 -4.70 10.02
C PHE A 101 -14.79 -3.25 10.34
N ALA A 102 -15.81 -2.37 10.52
CA ALA A 102 -15.64 -0.95 10.81
C ALA A 102 -14.69 -0.65 11.98
N ARG A 103 -14.52 -1.58 12.91
CA ARG A 103 -13.59 -1.42 14.05
C ARG A 103 -12.10 -1.49 13.65
N LEU A 104 -11.77 -2.07 12.49
CA LEU A 104 -10.42 -2.15 11.93
C LEU A 104 -10.19 -1.12 10.83
N THR A 105 -11.25 -0.67 10.16
CA THR A 105 -11.19 0.33 9.07
C THR A 105 -11.54 1.75 9.54
N GLN A 106 -11.95 1.94 10.80
CA GLN A 106 -12.24 3.27 11.37
C GLN A 106 -11.11 4.32 11.26
N PRO A 107 -9.80 3.98 11.28
CA PRO A 107 -8.76 4.98 11.07
C PRO A 107 -8.54 5.35 9.59
N MET A 108 -9.34 4.81 8.67
CA MET A 108 -9.18 4.99 7.21
C MET A 108 -10.23 5.94 6.59
N LEU A 109 -11.03 6.63 7.41
CA LEU A 109 -12.03 7.62 7.01
C LEU A 109 -11.63 9.03 7.49
#